data_AF-A0ABD3F5K7-F1
#
_entry.id   AF-A0ABD3F5K7-F1
#
_cell.length_a   1.000
_cell.length_b   1.000
_cell.length_c   1.000
_cell.angle_alpha   90.00
_cell.angle_beta   90.00
_cell.angle_gamma   90.00
#
_symmetry.space_group_name_H-M   'P 1'
#
loop_
_entity.id
_entity.type
_entity.pdbx_description
1 polymer ?
#
loop_
_entity_poly.entity_id
_entity_poly.type
_entity_poly.pdbx_seq_one_letter_code
_entity_poly.pdbx_strand_id
1 'polypeptide(L)'
;MPRAKAKMKLKAKRAKSTTSGSASRLHSASRKWDHIPRLVVFDLDFTLWYPEMYELWGAPFKKNSSTGVVTDCKGEQVHFFGAVHTVLSILETDPQFRDTTEVAVASRTTEPKWAKTCMRLMDVDIGGAEPKEEGEDKDLEEDGEDEETEKMSLQSIVDYEAIYPRNKRVHFEQLKKDSGIPYEDMLFFDNEYGNVHDIQKLRVTCSYCPQGLTEGSWIQGMEAFQAAKRNALSLE
;
A
#
# COMPACT_ATOMS: atom_id res chain seq x y z
N MET A 1 17.84 28.80 7.09
CA MET A 1 16.58 28.75 6.32
C MET A 1 16.75 27.83 5.11
N PRO A 2 16.37 26.54 5.15
CA PRO A 2 16.34 25.75 3.93
C PRO A 2 14.96 25.85 3.28
N ARG A 3 14.99 26.23 2.00
CA ARG A 3 13.88 26.43 1.09
C ARG A 3 12.99 25.18 1.01
N ALA A 4 11.70 25.36 1.27
CA ALA A 4 10.66 24.41 0.87
C ALA A 4 10.74 24.20 -0.65
N LYS A 5 11.07 22.98 -1.08
CA LYS A 5 10.87 22.59 -2.48
C LYS A 5 9.38 22.26 -2.63
N ALA A 6 8.61 23.25 -3.06
CA ALA A 6 7.29 23.00 -3.62
C ALA A 6 7.48 22.08 -4.84
N LYS A 7 7.16 20.79 -4.70
CA LYS A 7 7.02 19.91 -5.86
C LYS A 7 5.66 20.22 -6.49
N MET A 8 5.71 20.64 -7.75
CA MET A 8 4.54 20.85 -8.58
C MET A 8 3.72 19.55 -8.62
N LYS A 9 2.43 19.65 -8.27
CA LYS A 9 1.45 18.59 -8.49
C LYS A 9 1.29 18.36 -10.00
N LEU A 10 1.98 17.37 -10.56
CA LEU A 10 1.59 16.76 -11.83
C LEU A 10 0.68 15.56 -11.53
N LYS A 11 -0.61 15.82 -11.28
CA LYS A 11 -1.64 14.81 -11.57
C LYS A 11 -2.31 15.25 -12.87
N ALA A 12 -2.09 14.49 -13.94
CA ALA A 12 -2.78 14.69 -15.20
C ALA A 12 -4.29 14.56 -14.97
N LYS A 13 -5.11 15.40 -15.61
CA LYS A 13 -6.58 15.32 -15.53
C LYS A 13 -7.03 14.00 -16.19
N ARG A 14 -7.49 13.05 -15.38
CA ARG A 14 -7.99 11.72 -15.79
C ARG A 14 -9.34 11.88 -16.52
N ALA A 15 -9.46 11.30 -17.71
CA ALA A 15 -10.67 11.37 -18.53
C ALA A 15 -11.78 10.46 -17.96
N LYS A 16 -13.03 10.92 -18.05
CA LYS A 16 -14.22 10.12 -17.69
C LYS A 16 -14.56 9.19 -18.85
N SER A 17 -14.51 7.88 -18.62
CA SER A 17 -15.20 6.88 -19.44
C SER A 17 -16.39 6.35 -18.66
N THR A 18 -17.56 6.31 -19.30
CA THR A 18 -18.82 5.78 -18.77
C THR A 18 -19.14 4.48 -19.48
N THR A 19 -19.24 3.39 -18.74
CA THR A 19 -19.89 2.15 -19.22
C THR A 19 -20.70 1.53 -18.09
N SER A 20 -21.92 1.11 -18.43
CA SER A 20 -22.88 0.43 -17.57
C SER A 20 -22.90 -1.06 -17.92
N GLY A 21 -22.99 -1.95 -16.93
CA GLY A 21 -23.46 -3.31 -17.20
C GLY A 21 -23.10 -4.40 -16.18
N SER A 22 -24.16 -4.86 -15.51
CA SER A 22 -24.41 -6.20 -14.94
C SER A 22 -23.67 -6.67 -13.69
N ALA A 23 -24.48 -7.18 -12.76
CA ALA A 23 -24.12 -7.56 -11.41
C ALA A 23 -24.21 -9.07 -11.24
N SER A 24 -23.10 -9.70 -10.83
CA SER A 24 -23.15 -10.78 -9.83
C SER A 24 -21.76 -11.12 -9.26
N ARG A 25 -21.62 -10.87 -7.95
CA ARG A 25 -20.68 -11.46 -6.97
C ARG A 25 -19.21 -11.03 -7.01
N LEU A 26 -18.98 -9.79 -6.59
CA LEU A 26 -17.71 -9.31 -6.01
C LEU A 26 -17.81 -9.32 -4.48
N HIS A 27 -17.05 -10.17 -3.79
CA HIS A 27 -17.09 -10.25 -2.32
C HIS A 27 -16.04 -9.38 -1.59
N SER A 28 -15.21 -8.61 -2.30
CA SER A 28 -14.44 -7.49 -1.71
C SER A 28 -14.90 -6.10 -2.17
N ALA A 29 -15.45 -5.97 -3.39
CA ALA A 29 -15.87 -4.69 -3.99
C ALA A 29 -17.21 -4.09 -3.49
N SER A 30 -17.74 -4.53 -2.34
CA SER A 30 -19.04 -4.04 -1.84
C SER A 30 -19.06 -3.52 -0.40
N ARG A 31 -17.90 -3.48 0.27
CA ARG A 31 -17.83 -2.84 1.59
C ARG A 31 -17.83 -1.33 1.42
N LYS A 32 -19.01 -0.73 1.56
CA LYS A 32 -19.15 0.71 1.72
C LYS A 32 -18.67 1.11 3.11
N TRP A 33 -17.74 2.04 3.17
CA TRP A 33 -17.20 2.60 4.40
C TRP A 33 -17.77 4.00 4.60
N ASP A 34 -18.24 4.31 5.81
CA ASP A 34 -18.83 5.62 6.12
C ASP A 34 -17.76 6.71 6.25
N HIS A 35 -16.57 6.32 6.70
CA HIS A 35 -15.41 7.19 6.83
C HIS A 35 -14.21 6.63 6.08
N ILE A 36 -13.60 7.45 5.23
CA ILE A 36 -12.43 7.07 4.44
C ILE A 36 -11.17 7.75 5.02
N PRO A 37 -10.08 7.00 5.30
CA PRO A 37 -8.81 7.61 5.70
C PRO A 37 -8.29 8.50 4.59
N ARG A 38 -7.78 9.69 4.94
CA ARG A 38 -7.21 10.60 3.93
C ARG A 38 -5.77 10.24 3.59
N LEU A 39 -5.08 9.54 4.49
CA LEU A 39 -3.74 9.01 4.27
C LEU A 39 -3.68 7.57 4.77
N VAL A 40 -3.31 6.65 3.90
CA VAL A 40 -2.95 5.28 4.30
C VAL A 40 -1.44 5.16 4.27
N VAL A 41 -0.86 4.76 5.40
CA VAL A 41 0.57 4.62 5.61
C VAL A 41 0.91 3.14 5.76
N PHE A 42 1.90 2.66 5.02
CA PHE A 42 2.42 1.30 5.16
C PHE A 42 3.88 1.35 5.66
N ASP A 43 4.23 0.44 6.57
CA ASP A 43 5.63 0.02 6.67
C ASP A 43 6.07 -0.77 5.43
N LEU A 44 7.37 -1.05 5.29
CA LEU A 44 7.91 -1.79 4.14
C LEU A 44 8.25 -3.24 4.48
N ASP A 45 9.34 -3.44 5.22
CA ASP A 45 9.91 -4.75 5.53
C ASP A 45 8.93 -5.55 6.41
N PHE A 46 8.64 -6.80 6.03
CA PHE A 46 7.62 -7.66 6.67
C PHE A 46 6.20 -7.08 6.72
N THR A 47 5.91 -5.99 6.01
CA THR A 47 4.55 -5.44 5.87
C THR A 47 4.09 -5.49 4.41
N LEU A 48 4.81 -4.83 3.50
CA LEU A 48 4.52 -4.95 2.06
C LEU A 48 5.30 -6.09 1.43
N TRP A 49 6.54 -6.34 1.85
CA TRP A 49 7.37 -7.40 1.25
C TRP A 49 8.16 -8.20 2.27
N TYR A 50 8.71 -9.32 1.81
CA TYR A 50 9.78 -10.07 2.47
C TYR A 50 10.84 -10.50 1.43
N PRO A 51 12.10 -10.74 1.82
CA PRO A 51 12.68 -10.56 3.17
C PRO A 51 12.89 -9.07 3.53
N GLU A 52 13.44 -8.78 4.72
CA GLU A 52 13.88 -7.42 5.06
C GLU A 52 15.04 -6.99 4.16
N MET A 53 15.14 -5.70 3.87
CA MET A 53 16.22 -5.21 3.01
C MET A 53 17.63 -5.55 3.51
N TYR A 54 17.87 -5.63 4.83
CA TYR A 54 19.20 -5.97 5.36
C TYR A 54 19.54 -7.46 5.26
N GLU A 55 18.56 -8.33 4.98
CA GLU A 55 18.75 -9.77 4.81
C GLU A 55 19.25 -10.12 3.39
N LEU A 56 19.14 -9.17 2.45
CA LEU A 56 19.55 -9.33 1.05
C LEU A 56 21.07 -9.15 0.87
N TRP A 57 21.61 -9.71 -0.21
CA TRP A 57 23.02 -9.59 -0.61
C TRP A 57 23.34 -8.24 -1.26
N GLY A 58 22.33 -7.44 -1.54
CA GLY A 58 22.45 -6.06 -2.02
C GLY A 58 22.50 -5.92 -3.54
N ALA A 59 22.90 -4.72 -3.98
CA ALA A 59 22.86 -4.30 -5.37
C ALA A 59 23.85 -5.05 -6.29
N PRO A 60 23.58 -5.17 -7.60
CA PRO A 60 22.44 -4.58 -8.32
C PRO A 60 21.15 -5.38 -8.16
N PHE A 61 20.06 -4.67 -7.87
CA PHE A 61 18.71 -5.21 -7.98
C PHE A 61 18.26 -5.19 -9.44
N LYS A 62 17.61 -6.27 -9.88
CA LYS A 62 17.19 -6.44 -11.27
C LYS A 62 15.77 -6.97 -11.33
N LYS A 63 14.99 -6.40 -12.24
CA LYS A 63 13.69 -6.93 -12.63
C LYS A 63 13.85 -7.84 -13.84
N ASN A 64 13.31 -9.04 -13.77
CA ASN A 64 13.17 -9.90 -14.93
C ASN A 64 12.04 -9.38 -15.82
N SER A 65 12.33 -9.06 -17.08
CA SER A 65 11.34 -8.47 -18.00
C SER A 65 10.20 -9.42 -18.38
N SER A 66 10.41 -10.74 -18.29
CA SER A 66 9.39 -11.74 -18.65
C SER A 66 8.50 -12.09 -17.46
N THR A 67 9.06 -12.24 -16.26
CA THR A 67 8.30 -12.65 -15.08
C THR A 67 7.90 -11.49 -14.16
N GLY A 68 8.53 -10.32 -14.30
CA GLY A 68 8.36 -9.19 -13.40
C GLY A 68 9.09 -9.33 -12.05
N VAL A 69 9.68 -10.50 -11.77
CA VAL A 69 10.37 -10.80 -10.51
C VAL A 69 11.57 -9.88 -10.30
N VAL A 70 11.71 -9.34 -9.08
CA VAL A 70 12.86 -8.52 -8.67
C VAL A 70 13.79 -9.34 -7.78
N THR A 71 15.07 -9.41 -8.15
CA THR A 71 16.10 -10.10 -7.38
C THR A 71 17.30 -9.21 -7.06
N ASP A 72 18.05 -9.58 -6.03
CA ASP A 72 19.31 -8.97 -5.64
C ASP A 72 20.51 -9.47 -6.47
N CYS A 73 21.74 -9.10 -6.09
CA CYS A 73 22.96 -9.50 -6.80
C CYS A 73 23.28 -11.01 -6.80
N LYS A 74 22.67 -11.79 -5.90
CA LYS A 74 22.81 -13.25 -5.81
C LYS A 74 21.61 -14.00 -6.36
N GLY A 75 20.56 -13.28 -6.78
CA GLY A 75 19.35 -13.88 -7.28
C GLY A 75 18.30 -14.13 -6.21
N GLU A 76 18.50 -13.65 -4.98
CA GLU A 76 17.48 -13.71 -3.93
C GLU A 76 16.32 -12.80 -4.30
N GLN A 77 15.09 -13.29 -4.21
CA GLN A 77 13.90 -12.59 -4.65
C GLN A 77 13.32 -11.70 -3.55
N VAL A 78 12.77 -10.55 -3.94
CA VAL A 78 11.89 -9.75 -3.09
C VAL A 78 10.44 -10.07 -3.46
N HIS A 79 9.64 -10.44 -2.47
CA HIS A 79 8.27 -10.92 -2.63
C HIS A 79 7.29 -9.96 -1.97
N PHE A 80 6.21 -9.57 -2.66
CA PHE A 80 5.09 -8.92 -1.98
C PHE A 80 4.30 -9.94 -1.15
N PHE A 81 3.68 -9.47 -0.07
CA PHE A 81 2.59 -10.21 0.57
C PHE A 81 1.35 -10.20 -0.33
N GLY A 82 0.57 -11.28 -0.31
CA GLY A 82 -0.52 -11.50 -1.27
C GLY A 82 -1.54 -10.36 -1.35
N ALA A 83 -1.90 -9.74 -0.22
CA ALA A 83 -2.90 -8.68 -0.20
C ALA A 83 -2.39 -7.32 -0.70
N VAL A 84 -1.09 -7.15 -1.00
CA VAL A 84 -0.55 -5.88 -1.51
C VAL A 84 -1.19 -5.51 -2.82
N HIS A 85 -1.32 -6.45 -3.75
CA HIS A 85 -1.97 -6.24 -5.05
C HIS A 85 -3.42 -5.80 -4.85
N THR A 86 -4.21 -6.56 -4.08
CA THR A 86 -5.62 -6.24 -3.79
C THR A 86 -5.79 -4.87 -3.12
N VAL A 87 -5.05 -4.59 -2.04
CA VAL A 87 -5.23 -3.37 -1.25
C VAL A 87 -4.79 -2.13 -2.03
N LEU A 88 -3.65 -2.16 -2.71
CA LEU A 88 -3.20 -1.02 -3.50
C LEU A 88 -4.08 -0.82 -4.75
N SER A 89 -4.59 -1.89 -5.35
CA SER A 89 -5.60 -1.81 -6.41
C SER A 89 -6.88 -1.13 -5.92
N ILE A 90 -7.38 -1.46 -4.70
CA ILE A 90 -8.51 -0.76 -4.07
C ILE A 90 -8.21 0.74 -3.94
N LEU A 91 -7.04 1.10 -3.43
CA LEU A 91 -6.67 2.51 -3.21
C LEU A 91 -6.60 3.31 -4.51
N GLU A 92 -6.18 2.70 -5.62
CA GLU A 92 -6.07 3.35 -6.94
C GLU A 92 -7.38 3.37 -7.75
N THR A 93 -8.26 2.39 -7.55
CA THR A 93 -9.41 2.15 -8.44
C THR A 93 -10.77 2.38 -7.78
N ASP A 94 -10.93 2.10 -6.49
CA ASP A 94 -12.22 2.21 -5.80
C ASP A 94 -12.62 3.70 -5.69
N PRO A 95 -13.83 4.09 -6.15
CA PRO A 95 -14.30 5.47 -6.08
C PRO A 95 -14.34 6.09 -4.68
N GLN A 96 -14.43 5.29 -3.61
CA GLN A 96 -14.36 5.79 -2.23
C GLN A 96 -12.95 6.30 -1.90
N PHE A 97 -11.92 5.63 -2.42
CA PHE A 97 -10.52 5.86 -2.05
C PHE A 97 -9.76 6.72 -3.05
N ARG A 98 -9.85 6.43 -4.36
CA ARG A 98 -8.94 6.97 -5.39
C ARG A 98 -8.82 8.50 -5.45
N ASP A 99 -9.89 9.21 -5.09
CA ASP A 99 -9.97 10.67 -5.13
C ASP A 99 -9.90 11.31 -3.72
N THR A 100 -9.80 10.47 -2.67
CA THR A 100 -9.90 10.86 -1.26
C THR A 100 -8.63 10.54 -0.46
N THR A 101 -7.99 9.41 -0.79
CA THR A 101 -6.92 8.78 -0.02
C THR A 101 -5.60 8.97 -0.74
N GLU A 102 -4.60 9.48 -0.03
CA GLU A 102 -3.21 9.49 -0.47
C GLU A 102 -2.48 8.29 0.16
N VAL A 103 -1.40 7.80 -0.48
CA VAL A 103 -0.62 6.65 0.01
C VAL A 103 0.77 7.10 0.46
N ALA A 104 1.21 6.60 1.60
CA ALA A 104 2.56 6.84 2.10
C ALA A 104 3.26 5.57 2.57
N VAL A 105 4.59 5.62 2.59
CA VAL A 105 5.42 4.61 3.25
C VAL A 105 6.24 5.23 4.38
N ALA A 106 6.33 4.52 5.50
CA ALA A 106 7.18 4.89 6.62
C ALA A 106 8.03 3.67 6.99
N SER A 107 9.34 3.67 6.74
CA SER A 107 10.21 2.52 7.02
C SER A 107 11.47 2.92 7.78
N ARG A 108 11.82 2.08 8.77
CA ARG A 108 13.00 2.24 9.62
C ARG A 108 14.25 1.59 9.05
N THR A 109 14.18 1.03 7.84
CA THR A 109 15.27 0.27 7.23
C THR A 109 16.60 1.04 7.24
N THR A 110 17.69 0.32 7.51
CA THR A 110 19.05 0.83 7.39
C THR A 110 19.53 0.89 5.95
N GLU A 111 18.77 0.29 5.01
CA GLU A 111 19.08 0.21 3.59
C GLU A 111 18.11 1.04 2.71
N PRO A 112 17.97 2.36 2.94
CA PRO A 112 16.96 3.18 2.25
C PRO A 112 17.16 3.25 0.74
N LYS A 113 18.40 3.06 0.25
CA LYS A 113 18.70 3.04 -1.20
C LYS A 113 18.18 1.75 -1.85
N TRP A 114 18.25 0.63 -1.14
CA TRP A 114 17.78 -0.66 -1.63
C TRP A 114 16.26 -0.67 -1.66
N ALA A 115 15.61 -0.29 -0.54
CA ALA A 115 14.16 -0.15 -0.46
C ALA A 115 13.58 0.69 -1.61
N LYS A 116 14.12 1.90 -1.82
CA LYS A 116 13.67 2.78 -2.93
C LYS A 116 13.91 2.17 -4.31
N THR A 117 14.93 1.34 -4.47
CA THR A 117 15.20 0.65 -5.74
C THR A 117 14.21 -0.47 -5.96
N CYS A 118 13.91 -1.28 -4.94
CA CYS A 118 12.87 -2.30 -5.00
C CYS A 118 11.50 -1.67 -5.31
N MET A 119 11.12 -0.57 -4.64
CA MET A 119 9.85 0.14 -4.93
C MET A 119 9.71 0.59 -6.39
N ARG A 120 10.82 0.92 -7.07
CA ARG A 120 10.80 1.28 -8.50
C ARG A 120 10.66 0.09 -9.44
N LEU A 121 11.18 -1.06 -9.02
CA LEU A 121 11.28 -2.25 -9.86
C LEU A 121 10.08 -3.18 -9.68
N MET A 122 9.51 -3.23 -8.47
CA MET A 122 8.40 -4.11 -8.14
C MET A 122 7.08 -3.50 -8.61
N ASP A 123 6.34 -4.28 -9.39
CA ASP A 123 5.04 -3.90 -9.92
C ASP A 123 3.92 -4.43 -9.05
N VAL A 124 2.91 -3.60 -8.88
CA VAL A 124 1.62 -3.90 -8.31
C VAL A 124 0.63 -4.05 -9.46
N ASP A 125 -0.20 -5.08 -9.38
CA ASP A 125 -1.26 -5.34 -10.35
C ASP A 125 -2.50 -4.52 -9.98
N ILE A 126 -2.98 -3.70 -10.91
CA ILE A 126 -4.09 -2.76 -10.73
C ILE A 126 -5.25 -3.17 -11.63
N GLY A 127 -6.45 -3.24 -11.05
CA GLY A 127 -7.68 -3.59 -11.77
C GLY A 127 -7.92 -5.08 -12.00
N GLY A 128 -6.94 -5.95 -11.74
CA GLY A 128 -7.13 -7.41 -11.80
C GLY A 128 -7.81 -7.95 -10.53
N ALA A 129 -8.92 -8.66 -10.70
CA ALA A 129 -9.59 -9.37 -9.62
C ALA A 129 -8.85 -10.69 -9.29
N GLU A 130 -8.43 -10.83 -8.03
CA GLU A 130 -7.96 -12.03 -7.31
C GLU A 130 -6.79 -12.84 -7.92
N PRO A 131 -5.81 -13.27 -7.11
CA PRO A 131 -4.92 -14.35 -7.50
C PRO A 131 -5.75 -15.60 -7.83
N LYS A 132 -5.54 -16.20 -9.02
CA LYS A 132 -5.98 -17.57 -9.25
C LYS A 132 -5.29 -18.44 -8.20
N GLU A 133 -6.04 -19.04 -7.27
CA GLU A 133 -5.47 -20.07 -6.40
C GLU A 133 -4.81 -21.13 -7.28
N GLU A 134 -3.56 -21.51 -6.96
CA GLU A 134 -2.88 -22.65 -7.60
C GLU A 134 -3.60 -23.94 -7.20
N GLY A 135 -4.75 -24.18 -7.82
CA GLY A 135 -5.43 -25.47 -7.81
C GLY A 135 -4.90 -26.31 -8.95
N GLU A 136 -4.27 -27.43 -8.59
CA GLU A 136 -3.90 -28.50 -9.51
C GLU A 136 -5.13 -28.95 -10.34
N ASP A 137 -4.89 -29.12 -11.64
CA ASP A 137 -5.77 -29.68 -12.68
C ASP A 137 -7.03 -28.88 -13.08
N LYS A 138 -6.98 -28.31 -14.30
CA LYS A 138 -8.01 -28.51 -15.35
C LYS A 138 -7.58 -27.94 -16.71
N ASP A 139 -7.33 -28.87 -17.63
CA ASP A 139 -7.43 -28.66 -19.07
C ASP A 139 -8.83 -28.16 -19.43
N LEU A 140 -9.02 -26.86 -19.61
CA LEU A 140 -10.09 -26.26 -20.41
C LEU A 140 -9.57 -24.93 -20.97
N GLU A 141 -9.37 -24.89 -22.29
CA GLU A 141 -9.13 -23.65 -23.04
C GLU A 141 -10.43 -22.83 -23.03
N GLU A 142 -10.50 -21.81 -22.17
CA GLU A 142 -11.44 -20.71 -22.34
C GLU A 142 -10.70 -19.57 -23.03
N ASP A 143 -11.08 -19.29 -24.28
CA ASP A 143 -10.79 -18.04 -25.00
C ASP A 143 -11.49 -16.88 -24.28
N GLY A 144 -11.01 -16.53 -23.09
CA GLY A 144 -11.32 -15.27 -22.42
C GLY A 144 -10.40 -14.19 -22.95
N GLU A 145 -10.95 -13.07 -23.40
CA GLU A 145 -10.16 -11.85 -23.61
C GLU A 145 -9.48 -11.53 -22.28
N ASP A 146 -8.17 -11.74 -22.19
CA ASP A 146 -7.37 -11.41 -21.01
C ASP A 146 -7.66 -9.94 -20.66
N GLU A 147 -8.38 -9.69 -19.56
CA GLU A 147 -8.49 -8.34 -19.00
C GLU A 147 -7.07 -7.90 -18.64
N GLU A 148 -6.50 -7.04 -19.50
CA GLU A 148 -5.13 -6.55 -19.40
C GLU A 148 -4.97 -5.85 -18.05
N THR A 149 -4.37 -6.56 -17.10
CA THR A 149 -4.15 -6.05 -15.75
C THR A 149 -3.06 -4.98 -15.83
N GLU A 150 -3.41 -3.75 -15.47
CA GLU A 150 -2.47 -2.63 -15.53
C GLU A 150 -1.39 -2.81 -14.44
N LYS A 151 -0.12 -2.66 -14.80
CA LYS A 151 0.99 -2.75 -13.84
C LYS A 151 1.53 -1.38 -13.52
N MET A 152 1.59 -1.06 -12.23
CA MET A 152 2.19 0.16 -11.72
C MET A 152 3.33 -0.17 -10.77
N SER A 153 4.45 0.54 -10.85
CA SER A 153 5.50 0.39 -9.82
C SER A 153 4.95 0.80 -8.45
N LEU A 154 5.40 0.16 -7.37
CA LEU A 154 5.01 0.59 -6.02
C LEU A 154 5.37 2.07 -5.78
N GLN A 155 6.50 2.54 -6.30
CA GLN A 155 6.88 3.95 -6.19
C GLN A 155 5.87 4.90 -6.85
N SER A 156 5.24 4.52 -7.97
CA SER A 156 4.26 5.39 -8.63
C SER A 156 2.93 5.52 -7.89
N ILE A 157 2.61 4.57 -7.02
CA ILE A 157 1.39 4.59 -6.17
C ILE A 157 1.64 5.43 -4.90
N VAL A 158 2.88 5.49 -4.41
CA VAL A 158 3.23 6.16 -3.15
C VAL A 158 3.39 7.68 -3.34
N ASP A 159 2.52 8.48 -2.73
CA ASP A 159 2.58 9.95 -2.74
C ASP A 159 3.67 10.50 -1.81
N TYR A 160 3.93 9.85 -0.65
CA TYR A 160 4.95 10.30 0.32
C TYR A 160 5.85 9.16 0.83
N GLU A 161 7.15 9.41 0.92
CA GLU A 161 8.14 8.45 1.39
C GLU A 161 8.90 8.99 2.61
N ALA A 162 8.81 8.29 3.75
CA ALA A 162 9.66 8.48 4.90
C ALA A 162 10.46 7.18 5.15
N ILE A 163 11.67 7.08 4.59
CA ILE A 163 12.48 5.84 4.62
C ILE A 163 13.87 6.19 5.16
N TYR A 164 14.10 5.98 6.47
CA TYR A 164 15.37 6.21 7.14
C TYR A 164 15.42 5.59 8.56
N PRO A 165 16.60 5.27 9.12
CA PRO A 165 16.72 4.56 10.40
C PRO A 165 16.48 5.47 11.62
N ARG A 166 15.22 5.84 11.85
CA ARG A 166 14.71 6.57 13.02
C ARG A 166 13.48 5.87 13.60
N ASN A 167 12.98 6.32 14.74
CA ASN A 167 11.70 5.82 15.25
C ASN A 167 10.53 6.28 14.35
N LYS A 168 9.39 5.57 14.39
CA LYS A 168 8.24 5.92 13.54
C LYS A 168 7.63 7.29 13.86
N ARG A 169 7.80 7.82 15.07
CA ARG A 169 7.31 9.17 15.43
C ARG A 169 7.91 10.25 14.53
N VAL A 170 9.22 10.20 14.29
CA VAL A 170 9.90 11.14 13.38
C VAL A 170 9.38 11.01 11.94
N HIS A 171 9.02 9.79 11.51
CA HIS A 171 8.42 9.56 10.19
C HIS A 171 7.03 10.20 10.10
N PHE A 172 6.17 9.95 11.09
CA PHE A 172 4.82 10.50 11.13
C PHE A 172 4.78 12.02 11.32
N GLU A 173 5.75 12.62 12.00
CA GLU A 173 5.93 14.08 12.02
C GLU A 173 6.21 14.63 10.61
N GLN A 174 7.11 13.98 9.85
CA GLN A 174 7.41 14.37 8.48
C GLN A 174 6.20 14.17 7.55
N LEU A 175 5.55 13.00 7.62
CA LEU A 175 4.38 12.69 6.80
C LEU A 175 3.21 13.65 7.07
N LYS A 176 2.92 13.96 8.34
CA LYS A 176 1.91 14.97 8.69
C LYS A 176 2.24 16.34 8.13
N LYS A 177 3.51 16.74 8.21
CA LYS A 177 3.96 18.03 7.68
C LYS A 177 3.85 18.11 6.16
N ASP A 178 4.25 17.06 5.45
CA ASP A 178 4.28 17.05 3.98
C ASP A 178 2.89 16.90 3.37
N SER A 179 2.04 16.06 3.95
CA SER A 179 0.65 15.83 3.49
C SER A 179 -0.33 16.90 3.96
N GLY A 180 -0.06 17.52 5.13
CA GLY A 180 -1.03 18.38 5.81
C GLY A 180 -2.24 17.64 6.39
N ILE A 181 -2.22 16.31 6.41
CA ILE A 181 -3.31 15.48 6.91
C ILE A 181 -3.15 15.29 8.43
N PRO A 182 -4.21 15.48 9.24
CA PRO A 182 -4.13 15.30 10.69
C PRO A 182 -4.05 13.81 11.04
N TYR A 183 -3.52 13.47 12.22
CA TYR A 183 -3.23 12.08 12.60
C TYR A 183 -4.47 11.22 12.68
N GLU A 184 -5.57 11.78 13.17
CA GLU A 184 -6.89 11.14 13.26
C GLU A 184 -7.51 10.80 11.90
N ASP A 185 -6.99 11.35 10.79
CA ASP A 185 -7.39 11.02 9.42
C ASP A 185 -6.44 10.01 8.75
N MET A 186 -5.45 9.48 9.49
CA MET A 186 -4.50 8.49 9.00
C MET A 186 -4.83 7.06 9.44
N LEU A 187 -4.54 6.09 8.57
CA LEU A 187 -4.57 4.67 8.86
C LEU A 187 -3.18 4.06 8.59
N PHE A 188 -2.61 3.34 9.56
CA PHE A 188 -1.25 2.82 9.51
C PHE A 188 -1.19 1.29 9.62
N PHE A 189 -0.39 0.65 8.79
CA PHE A 189 -0.12 -0.79 8.80
C PHE A 189 1.36 -1.07 9.06
N ASP A 190 1.66 -1.91 10.05
CA ASP A 190 3.03 -2.24 10.45
C ASP A 190 3.08 -3.60 11.18
N ASN A 191 4.10 -4.40 10.89
CA ASN A 191 4.30 -5.72 11.48
C ASN A 191 4.99 -5.69 12.85
N GLU A 192 5.55 -4.55 13.29
CA GLU A 192 6.21 -4.40 14.57
C GLU A 192 5.29 -3.70 15.59
N TYR A 193 4.92 -4.44 16.63
CA TYR A 193 3.98 -3.99 17.66
C TYR A 193 4.44 -2.69 18.36
N GLY A 194 5.75 -2.52 18.57
CA GLY A 194 6.31 -1.31 19.17
C GLY A 194 6.04 -0.06 18.34
N ASN A 195 6.17 -0.16 17.00
CA ASN A 195 5.85 0.92 16.08
C ASN A 195 4.36 1.26 16.13
N VAL A 196 3.49 0.25 16.06
CA VAL A 196 2.02 0.40 16.14
C VAL A 196 1.63 1.12 17.42
N HIS A 197 2.09 0.63 18.58
CA HIS A 197 1.76 1.21 19.88
C HIS A 197 2.24 2.67 19.99
N ASP A 198 3.44 3.00 19.49
CA ASP A 198 3.95 4.36 19.58
C ASP A 198 3.21 5.36 18.71
N ILE A 199 2.72 4.92 17.54
CA ILE A 199 1.97 5.73 16.59
C ILE A 199 0.49 5.88 16.99
N GLN A 200 -0.12 4.86 17.59
CA GLN A 200 -1.47 4.96 18.18
C GLN A 200 -1.58 6.09 19.21
N LYS A 201 -0.51 6.35 19.99
CA LYS A 201 -0.44 7.47 20.94
C LYS A 201 -0.57 8.85 20.28
N LEU A 202 -0.34 8.95 18.97
CA LEU A 202 -0.55 10.18 18.18
C LEU A 202 -1.98 10.30 17.64
N ARG A 203 -2.88 9.36 17.99
CA ARG A 203 -4.26 9.24 17.51
C ARG A 203 -4.42 8.76 16.05
N VAL A 204 -3.35 8.22 15.47
CA VAL A 204 -3.42 7.49 14.20
C VAL A 204 -4.11 6.15 14.45
N THR A 205 -5.06 5.78 13.59
CA THR A 205 -5.62 4.42 13.61
C THR A 205 -4.55 3.48 13.07
N CYS A 206 -4.25 2.40 13.79
CA CYS A 206 -3.21 1.46 13.38
C CYS A 206 -3.75 0.03 13.33
N SER A 207 -3.30 -0.73 12.33
CA SER A 207 -3.53 -2.16 12.17
C SER A 207 -2.18 -2.89 12.30
N TYR A 208 -2.14 -3.89 13.17
CA TYR A 208 -0.94 -4.69 13.40
C TYR A 208 -0.90 -5.88 12.43
N CYS A 209 0.20 -6.02 11.70
CA CYS A 209 0.35 -6.96 10.58
C CYS A 209 1.45 -8.01 10.85
N PRO A 210 1.32 -8.91 11.85
CA PRO A 210 2.40 -9.84 12.23
C PRO A 210 2.76 -10.86 11.14
N GLN A 211 1.94 -11.00 10.11
CA GLN A 211 2.10 -11.95 8.99
C GLN A 211 2.18 -11.20 7.64
N GLY A 212 2.64 -9.95 7.68
CA GLY A 212 2.54 -9.03 6.56
C GLY A 212 1.13 -8.51 6.32
N LEU A 213 0.99 -7.67 5.31
CA LEU A 213 -0.28 -7.14 4.88
C LEU A 213 -1.16 -8.29 4.36
N THR A 214 -2.29 -8.48 5.01
CA THR A 214 -3.34 -9.43 4.63
C THR A 214 -4.65 -8.68 4.44
N GLU A 215 -5.59 -9.25 3.67
CA GLU A 215 -6.94 -8.68 3.54
C GLU A 215 -7.64 -8.59 4.89
N GLY A 216 -7.41 -9.56 5.77
CA GLY A 216 -7.88 -9.53 7.15
C GLY A 216 -7.36 -8.31 7.92
N SER A 217 -6.06 -8.03 7.84
CA SER A 217 -5.48 -6.84 8.49
C SER A 217 -5.99 -5.53 7.88
N TRP A 218 -6.20 -5.49 6.56
CA TRP A 218 -6.81 -4.36 5.85
C TRP A 218 -8.22 -4.07 6.36
N ILE A 219 -9.07 -5.09 6.38
CA ILE A 219 -10.45 -5.01 6.88
C ILE A 219 -10.47 -4.57 8.34
N GLN A 220 -9.65 -5.18 9.19
CA GLN A 220 -9.56 -4.80 10.61
C GLN A 220 -9.11 -3.35 10.79
N GLY A 221 -8.16 -2.89 9.98
CA GLY A 221 -7.71 -1.49 9.98
C GLY A 221 -8.83 -0.52 9.60
N MET A 222 -9.58 -0.83 8.56
CA MET A 222 -10.72 -0.01 8.13
C MET A 222 -11.87 -0.02 9.16
N GLU A 223 -12.18 -1.16 9.77
CA GLU A 223 -13.17 -1.29 10.84
C GLU A 223 -12.77 -0.49 12.09
N ALA A 224 -11.49 -0.57 12.49
CA ALA A 224 -10.94 0.25 13.57
C ALA A 224 -11.02 1.75 13.25
N PHE A 225 -10.80 2.14 12.00
CA PHE A 225 -10.93 3.52 11.55
C PHE A 225 -12.39 4.01 11.67
N GLN A 226 -13.37 3.18 11.28
CA GLN A 226 -14.78 3.51 11.48
C GLN A 226 -15.10 3.74 12.96
N ALA A 227 -14.63 2.86 13.84
CA ALA A 227 -14.87 2.96 15.27
C ALA A 227 -14.24 4.23 15.87
N ALA A 228 -13.00 4.56 15.47
CA ALA A 228 -12.31 5.77 15.91
C ALA A 228 -13.09 7.05 15.51
N LYS A 229 -13.64 7.09 14.29
CA LYS A 229 -14.44 8.23 13.80
C LYS A 229 -15.79 8.37 14.50
N ARG A 230 -16.49 7.25 14.72
CA ARG A 230 -17.76 7.26 15.49
C ARG A 230 -17.55 7.75 16.92
N ASN A 231 -16.48 7.29 17.58
CA ASN A 231 -16.18 7.70 18.96
C ASN A 231 -15.80 9.19 19.04
N ALA A 232 -15.07 9.73 18.07
CA ALA A 232 -14.74 11.15 18.04
C ALA A 232 -15.99 12.04 17.94
N LEU A 233 -16.97 11.66 17.09
CA LEU A 233 -18.23 12.39 16.93
C LEU A 233 -19.14 12.34 18.18
N SER A 234 -19.03 11.30 19.00
CA SER A 234 -19.81 11.20 20.25
C SER A 234 -19.30 12.07 21.41
N LEU A 235 -18.12 12.67 21.26
CA LEU A 235 -17.47 13.49 22.29
C LEU A 235 -17.54 15.01 22.00
N GLU A 236 -18.12 15.39 20.87
CA GLU A 236 -18.42 16.77 20.45
C GLU A 236 -19.89 17.12 20.72
#